data_AF-A0A3N2M178-F1
#
_entry.id   AF-A0A3N2M178-F1
#
_cell.length_a   1.000
_cell.length_b   1.000
_cell.length_c   1.000
_cell.angle_alpha   90.00
_cell.angle_beta   90.00
_cell.angle_gamma   90.00
#
_symmetry.space_group_name_H-M   'P 1'
#
loop_
_entity.id
_entity.type
_entity.pdbx_description
1 polymer ?
#
loop_
_entity_poly.entity_id
_entity_poly.type
_entity_poly.pdbx_seq_one_letter_code
_entity_poly.pdbx_strand_id
1 'polypeptide(L)'
;MSTSNDIIGKCRASIKTRLPRPRLSDIDATEYIEPLEEFIRQAQDAGCRIVQVDNAAETDRIIKETYPDAKRIASALPIVKCANLNPDTIPDPHELNDTDVGVVEGKFGVAENGAIWITQDVVERDVYFISENLVILLQKDQIVSNMHQAYGLVTFNNYGYGLFMAGPSKTADIAQVLVMGAQAARSVTVVLYNHPATPIES
;
A
#
# COMPACT_ATOMS: atom_id res chain seq x y z
N MET A 1 -1.18 -28.22 35.18
CA MET A 1 -1.59 -27.35 34.06
C MET A 1 -0.64 -27.61 32.91
N SER A 2 -1.16 -27.88 31.71
CA SER A 2 -0.32 -28.07 30.51
C SER A 2 0.23 -26.71 30.07
N THR A 3 1.54 -26.58 29.94
CA THR A 3 2.18 -25.35 29.45
C THR A 3 2.04 -25.22 27.92
N SER A 4 2.26 -24.03 27.36
CA SER A 4 2.26 -23.80 25.90
C SER A 4 3.22 -24.76 25.17
N ASN A 5 4.37 -25.05 25.79
CA ASN A 5 5.34 -26.02 25.28
C ASN A 5 4.83 -27.46 25.26
N ASP A 6 4.03 -27.86 26.26
CA ASP A 6 3.42 -29.20 26.29
C ASP A 6 2.40 -29.39 25.16
N ILE A 7 1.63 -28.34 24.84
CA ILE A 7 0.64 -28.35 23.76
C ILE A 7 1.35 -28.44 22.41
N ILE A 8 2.35 -27.58 22.17
CA ILE A 8 3.15 -27.60 20.92
C ILE A 8 3.88 -28.94 20.78
N GLY A 9 4.41 -29.49 21.88
CA GLY A 9 5.05 -30.80 21.92
C GLY A 9 4.11 -31.94 21.50
N LYS A 10 2.90 -31.96 22.05
CA LYS A 10 1.87 -32.95 21.67
C LYS A 10 1.44 -32.81 20.22
N CYS A 11 1.26 -31.59 19.71
CA CYS A 11 0.95 -31.35 18.30
C CYS A 11 2.06 -31.89 17.39
N ARG A 12 3.33 -31.62 17.71
CA ARG A 12 4.48 -32.14 16.95
C ARG A 12 4.56 -33.67 16.98
N ALA A 13 4.30 -34.28 18.14
CA ALA A 13 4.29 -35.75 18.30
C ALA A 13 3.12 -36.43 17.56
N SER A 14 2.03 -35.70 17.32
CA SER A 14 0.84 -36.21 16.62
C SER A 14 0.96 -36.20 15.09
N ILE A 15 2.01 -35.57 14.53
CA ILE A 15 2.27 -35.54 13.08
C ILE A 15 2.81 -36.91 12.64
N LYS A 16 1.96 -37.74 12.03
CA LYS A 16 2.31 -39.09 11.56
C LYS A 16 3.10 -39.11 10.25
N THR A 17 2.90 -38.10 9.41
CA THR A 17 3.56 -37.99 8.10
C THR A 17 4.09 -36.57 7.94
N ARG A 18 5.38 -36.43 7.63
CA ARG A 18 5.97 -35.16 7.22
C ARG A 18 6.17 -35.19 5.72
N LEU A 19 5.41 -34.38 5.01
CA LEU A 19 5.63 -34.13 3.59
C LEU A 19 6.77 -33.11 3.43
N PRO A 20 7.55 -33.20 2.34
CA PRO A 20 8.51 -32.16 2.01
C PRO A 20 7.77 -30.82 1.85
N ARG A 21 8.46 -29.72 2.15
CA ARG A 21 7.90 -28.39 1.88
C ARG A 21 7.74 -28.22 0.36
N PRO A 22 6.60 -27.67 -0.11
CA PRO A 22 6.46 -27.27 -1.50
C PRO A 22 7.58 -26.30 -1.87
N ARG A 23 8.12 -26.42 -3.08
CA ARG A 23 9.05 -25.41 -3.61
C ARG A 23 8.23 -24.39 -4.39
N LEU A 24 8.70 -23.14 -4.43
CA LEU A 24 8.06 -22.09 -5.24
C LEU A 24 8.05 -22.48 -6.73
N SER A 25 9.04 -23.25 -7.18
CA SER A 25 9.09 -23.81 -8.55
C SER A 25 7.98 -24.81 -8.86
N ASP A 26 7.28 -25.30 -7.84
CA ASP A 26 6.18 -26.26 -7.99
C ASP A 26 4.81 -25.53 -8.10
N ILE A 27 4.80 -24.19 -8.10
CA ILE A 27 3.60 -23.35 -8.18
C ILE A 27 3.53 -22.69 -9.56
N ASP A 28 2.51 -23.04 -10.33
CA ASP A 28 2.15 -22.32 -11.56
C ASP A 28 1.38 -21.05 -11.19
N ALA A 29 2.12 -19.99 -10.85
CA ALA A 29 1.53 -18.71 -10.49
C ALA A 29 0.97 -17.99 -11.73
N THR A 30 -0.19 -17.35 -11.59
CA THR A 30 -0.78 -16.55 -12.67
C THR A 30 0.15 -15.40 -13.06
N GLU A 31 0.43 -15.29 -14.35
CA GLU A 31 1.11 -14.15 -14.95
C GLU A 31 0.15 -13.43 -15.91
N TYR A 32 0.14 -12.11 -15.83
CA TYR A 32 -0.74 -11.29 -16.65
C TYR A 32 0.05 -10.73 -17.83
N ILE A 33 -0.55 -10.75 -19.02
CA ILE A 33 0.04 -10.15 -20.22
C ILE A 33 0.19 -8.64 -20.04
N GLU A 34 -0.83 -8.01 -19.42
CA GLU A 34 -0.86 -6.58 -19.10
C GLU A 34 -1.05 -6.39 -17.59
N PRO A 35 0.02 -6.50 -16.77
CA PRO A 35 -0.08 -6.41 -15.31
C PRO A 35 -0.66 -5.08 -14.81
N LEU A 36 -0.38 -3.99 -15.51
CA LEU A 36 -0.88 -2.65 -15.15
C LEU A 36 -2.41 -2.58 -15.25
N GLU A 37 -2.99 -3.04 -16.36
CA GLU A 37 -4.45 -3.01 -16.57
C GLU A 37 -5.17 -3.89 -15.54
N GLU A 38 -4.61 -5.06 -15.24
CA GLU A 38 -5.16 -5.93 -14.20
C GLU A 38 -5.02 -5.30 -12.80
N PHE A 39 -3.89 -4.67 -12.49
CA PHE A 39 -3.72 -3.94 -11.23
C PHE A 39 -4.77 -2.83 -11.08
N ILE A 40 -5.01 -2.04 -12.13
CA ILE A 40 -6.03 -0.99 -12.13
C ILE A 40 -7.41 -1.59 -11.82
N ARG A 41 -7.77 -2.68 -12.51
CA ARG A 41 -9.04 -3.38 -12.30
C ARG A 41 -9.17 -3.86 -10.85
N GLN A 42 -8.17 -4.56 -10.34
CA GLN A 42 -8.20 -5.14 -9.00
C GLN A 42 -8.17 -4.07 -7.90
N ALA A 43 -7.44 -2.97 -8.10
CA ALA A 43 -7.43 -1.85 -7.17
C ALA A 43 -8.78 -1.09 -7.17
N GLN A 44 -9.44 -0.94 -8.32
CA GLN A 44 -10.80 -0.38 -8.41
C GLN A 44 -11.82 -1.30 -7.71
N ASP A 45 -11.74 -2.61 -7.90
CA ASP A 45 -12.56 -3.60 -7.17
C ASP A 45 -12.29 -3.55 -5.66
N ALA A 46 -11.03 -3.28 -5.28
CA ALA A 46 -10.63 -3.02 -3.90
C ALA A 46 -11.15 -1.67 -3.35
N GLY A 47 -11.79 -0.82 -4.17
CA GLY A 47 -12.37 0.45 -3.75
C GLY A 47 -11.41 1.64 -3.83
N CYS A 48 -10.26 1.49 -4.48
CA CYS A 48 -9.36 2.60 -4.77
C CYS A 48 -9.93 3.47 -5.90
N ARG A 49 -9.71 4.78 -5.81
CA ARG A 49 -9.75 5.67 -6.96
C ARG A 49 -8.40 5.57 -7.69
N ILE A 50 -8.42 5.35 -9.00
CA ILE A 50 -7.21 5.35 -9.82
C ILE A 50 -7.18 6.62 -10.66
N VAL A 51 -6.06 7.34 -10.59
CA VAL A 51 -5.80 8.52 -11.43
C VAL A 51 -4.48 8.29 -12.16
N GLN A 52 -4.52 8.34 -13.49
CA GLN A 52 -3.31 8.22 -14.30
C GLN A 52 -2.84 9.61 -14.73
N VAL A 53 -1.56 9.89 -14.53
CA VAL A 53 -0.91 11.14 -14.93
C VAL A 53 0.39 10.83 -15.67
N ASP A 54 0.95 11.82 -16.35
CA ASP A 54 2.25 11.66 -16.98
C ASP A 54 3.37 11.90 -15.97
N ASN A 55 3.19 12.88 -15.07
CA ASN A 55 4.18 13.26 -14.08
C ASN A 55 3.56 13.34 -12.68
N ALA A 56 4.27 12.79 -11.69
CA ALA A 56 3.90 12.90 -10.27
C ALA A 56 3.79 14.36 -9.78
N ALA A 57 4.36 15.35 -10.48
CA ALA A 57 4.17 16.77 -10.20
C ALA A 57 2.71 17.24 -10.34
N GLU A 58 1.85 16.48 -11.02
CA GLU A 58 0.42 16.76 -11.11
C GLU A 58 -0.35 16.40 -9.83
N THR A 59 0.30 15.73 -8.86
CA THR A 59 -0.32 15.27 -7.61
C THR A 59 -1.05 16.39 -6.86
N ASP A 60 -0.47 17.58 -6.76
CA ASP A 60 -1.10 18.72 -6.09
C ASP A 60 -2.42 19.14 -6.74
N ARG A 61 -2.52 19.05 -8.08
CA ARG A 61 -3.76 19.33 -8.82
C ARG A 61 -4.79 18.25 -8.49
N ILE A 62 -4.38 16.97 -8.54
CA ILE A 62 -5.26 15.84 -8.25
C ILE A 62 -5.80 15.91 -6.81
N ILE A 63 -4.98 16.27 -5.82
CA ILE A 63 -5.42 16.44 -4.44
C ILE A 63 -6.49 17.53 -4.34
N LYS A 64 -6.26 18.69 -4.97
CA LYS A 64 -7.22 19.81 -4.94
C LYS A 64 -8.54 19.48 -5.64
N GLU A 65 -8.50 18.72 -6.73
CA GLU A 65 -9.70 18.30 -7.47
C GLU A 65 -10.47 17.20 -6.72
N THR A 66 -9.75 16.26 -6.09
CA THR A 66 -10.36 15.10 -5.42
C THR A 66 -10.84 15.43 -4.01
N TYR A 67 -10.12 16.31 -3.32
CA TYR A 67 -10.36 16.69 -1.92
C TYR A 67 -10.35 18.22 -1.77
N PRO A 68 -11.31 18.94 -2.39
CA PRO A 68 -11.31 20.41 -2.41
C PRO A 68 -11.41 21.06 -1.02
N ASP A 69 -12.01 20.35 -0.05
CA ASP A 69 -12.18 20.82 1.32
C ASP A 69 -11.02 20.45 2.26
N ALA A 70 -10.00 19.73 1.76
CA ALA A 70 -8.85 19.31 2.56
C ALA A 70 -8.02 20.52 3.01
N LYS A 71 -7.80 20.62 4.32
CA LYS A 71 -7.02 21.69 4.97
C LYS A 71 -5.75 21.17 5.59
N ARG A 72 -5.71 19.91 6.03
CA ARG A 72 -4.60 19.25 6.71
C ARG A 72 -4.07 18.15 5.81
N ILE A 73 -2.97 18.45 5.12
CA ILE A 73 -2.35 17.55 4.14
C ILE A 73 -0.97 17.18 4.67
N ALA A 74 -0.77 15.89 4.96
CA ALA A 74 0.47 15.37 5.51
C ALA A 74 1.29 14.63 4.43
N SER A 75 2.55 15.03 4.24
CA SER A 75 3.48 14.31 3.39
C SER A 75 4.93 14.69 3.71
N ALA A 76 5.83 13.71 3.58
CA ALA A 76 7.27 13.94 3.57
C ALA A 76 7.83 14.06 2.13
N LEU A 77 7.02 13.80 1.11
CA LEU A 77 7.47 13.76 -0.28
C LEU A 77 7.71 15.17 -0.82
N PRO A 78 8.93 15.51 -1.28
CA PRO A 78 9.22 16.85 -1.77
C PRO A 78 8.40 17.29 -2.98
N ILE A 79 7.83 16.34 -3.74
CA ILE A 79 7.02 16.62 -4.92
C ILE A 79 5.63 17.18 -4.57
N VAL A 80 5.14 16.93 -3.35
CA VAL A 80 3.83 17.36 -2.86
C VAL A 80 3.97 18.74 -2.23
N LYS A 81 3.65 19.81 -2.96
CA LYS A 81 3.85 21.19 -2.48
C LYS A 81 2.67 21.72 -1.68
N CYS A 82 1.50 21.10 -1.80
CA CYS A 82 0.32 21.45 -1.01
C CYS A 82 0.33 20.87 0.41
N ALA A 83 1.28 20.00 0.76
CA ALA A 83 1.43 19.46 2.11
C ALA A 83 1.83 20.56 3.10
N ASN A 84 1.15 20.59 4.25
CA ASN A 84 1.40 21.55 5.33
C ASN A 84 1.73 20.88 6.66
N LEU A 85 1.76 19.55 6.71
CA LEU A 85 2.27 18.75 7.80
C LEU A 85 3.33 17.79 7.24
N ASN A 86 4.48 17.70 7.90
CA ASN A 86 5.53 16.77 7.52
C ASN A 86 5.75 15.73 8.64
N PRO A 87 5.41 14.45 8.41
CA PRO A 87 5.61 13.37 9.37
C PRO A 87 7.06 13.17 9.86
N ASP A 88 8.06 13.74 9.19
CA ASP A 88 9.47 13.65 9.61
C ASP A 88 9.89 14.72 10.61
N THR A 89 9.12 15.81 10.73
CA THR A 89 9.55 16.99 11.50
C THR A 89 8.61 17.36 12.64
N ILE A 90 7.47 16.69 12.74
CA ILE A 90 6.54 16.90 13.86
C ILE A 90 7.13 16.38 15.18
N PRO A 91 6.88 17.08 16.30
CA PRO A 91 7.43 16.70 17.60
C PRO A 91 6.63 15.57 18.29
N ASP A 92 5.37 15.37 17.92
CA ASP A 92 4.46 14.39 18.52
C ASP A 92 3.61 13.72 17.42
N PRO A 93 3.57 12.37 17.34
CA PRO A 93 2.70 11.63 16.41
C PRO A 93 1.21 12.04 16.49
N HIS A 94 0.74 12.49 17.65
CA HIS A 94 -0.63 12.98 17.82
C HIS A 94 -0.96 14.19 16.95
N GLU A 95 0.03 14.94 16.46
CA GLU A 95 -0.19 16.05 15.52
C GLU A 95 -0.71 15.61 14.15
N LEU A 96 -0.55 14.33 13.80
CA LEU A 96 -1.14 13.76 12.58
C LEU A 96 -2.63 13.45 12.74
N ASN A 97 -3.20 13.56 13.94
CA ASN A 97 -4.64 13.39 14.12
C ASN A 97 -5.42 14.43 13.30
N ASP A 98 -6.61 14.06 12.83
CA ASP A 98 -7.44 14.91 11.96
C ASP A 98 -6.73 15.30 10.65
N THR A 99 -5.81 14.48 10.15
CA THR A 99 -5.23 14.66 8.80
C THR A 99 -6.28 14.33 7.75
N ASP A 100 -6.64 15.31 6.92
CA ASP A 100 -7.62 15.11 5.83
C ASP A 100 -7.03 14.21 4.73
N VAL A 101 -5.78 14.45 4.35
CA VAL A 101 -5.09 13.72 3.27
C VAL A 101 -3.65 13.40 3.66
N GLY A 102 -3.31 12.12 3.73
CA GLY A 102 -1.92 11.65 3.78
C GLY A 102 -1.42 11.32 2.37
N VAL A 103 -0.20 11.72 2.02
CA VAL A 103 0.41 11.41 0.71
C VAL A 103 1.71 10.64 0.89
N VAL A 104 1.78 9.45 0.30
CA VAL A 104 2.85 8.48 0.48
C VAL A 104 3.31 7.89 -0.86
N GLU A 105 4.50 7.30 -0.86
CA GLU A 105 5.04 6.61 -2.03
C GLU A 105 4.82 5.09 -1.91
N GLY A 106 4.27 4.50 -2.96
CA GLY A 106 4.25 3.05 -3.17
C GLY A 106 5.46 2.60 -3.98
N LYS A 107 6.09 1.51 -3.57
CA LYS A 107 7.29 0.98 -4.24
C LYS A 107 6.95 0.14 -5.46
N PHE A 108 5.95 -0.74 -5.34
CA PHE A 108 5.40 -1.50 -6.46
C PHE A 108 3.97 -1.97 -6.16
N GLY A 109 3.19 -2.22 -7.20
CA GLY A 109 1.84 -2.80 -7.14
C GLY A 109 1.84 -4.28 -7.53
N VAL A 110 0.82 -5.01 -7.08
CA VAL A 110 0.61 -6.43 -7.39
C VAL A 110 -0.70 -6.59 -8.14
N ALA A 111 -0.62 -6.98 -9.40
CA ALA A 111 -1.77 -7.10 -10.30
C ALA A 111 -2.82 -8.07 -9.75
N GLU A 112 -2.40 -9.24 -9.25
CA GLU A 112 -3.28 -10.29 -8.71
C GLU A 112 -4.32 -9.80 -7.71
N ASN A 113 -4.01 -8.80 -6.88
CA ASN A 113 -4.88 -8.39 -5.76
C ASN A 113 -5.00 -6.87 -5.57
N GLY A 114 -4.40 -6.06 -6.44
CA GLY A 114 -4.41 -4.60 -6.33
C GLY A 114 -3.64 -4.06 -5.11
N ALA A 115 -2.83 -4.89 -4.44
CA ALA A 115 -2.05 -4.46 -3.29
C ALA A 115 -0.83 -3.64 -3.71
N ILE A 116 -0.44 -2.69 -2.88
CA ILE A 116 0.73 -1.84 -3.08
C ILE A 116 1.70 -2.07 -1.93
N TRP A 117 2.95 -2.38 -2.24
CA TRP A 117 4.03 -2.44 -1.25
C TRP A 117 4.46 -1.02 -0.87
N ILE A 118 4.33 -0.69 0.41
CA ILE A 118 4.75 0.60 0.99
C ILE A 118 5.77 0.30 2.08
N THR A 119 6.95 0.92 2.03
CA THR A 119 7.93 0.89 3.11
C THR A 119 7.72 2.07 4.04
N GLN A 120 8.14 1.93 5.30
CA GLN A 120 8.22 3.09 6.19
C GLN A 120 9.35 4.00 5.74
N ASP A 121 9.03 5.08 5.05
CA ASP A 121 10.01 6.08 4.60
C ASP A 121 9.99 7.35 5.45
N VAL A 122 9.11 7.41 6.46
CA VAL A 122 8.95 8.55 7.36
C VAL A 122 9.16 8.16 8.82
N VAL A 123 9.46 9.14 9.66
CA VAL A 123 9.55 8.97 11.13
C VAL A 123 8.21 8.53 11.68
N GLU A 124 7.16 9.34 11.47
CA GLU A 124 5.81 9.06 11.99
C GLU A 124 4.93 8.34 10.97
N ARG A 125 5.00 7.00 10.99
CA ARG A 125 4.26 6.12 10.08
C ARG A 125 2.74 6.14 10.27
N ASP A 126 2.23 6.75 11.34
CA ASP A 126 0.79 6.86 11.61
C ASP A 126 0.04 7.56 10.47
N VAL A 127 0.73 8.41 9.69
CA VAL A 127 0.19 9.06 8.48
C VAL A 127 -0.40 8.04 7.48
N TYR A 128 0.07 6.79 7.49
CA TYR A 128 -0.43 5.72 6.61
C TYR A 128 -1.82 5.22 7.00
N PHE A 129 -2.21 5.42 8.25
CA PHE A 129 -3.38 4.76 8.84
C PHE A 129 -4.43 5.74 9.37
N ILE A 130 -3.99 6.88 9.91
CA ILE A 130 -4.90 7.81 10.60
C ILE A 130 -5.43 8.93 9.69
N SER A 131 -4.83 9.10 8.51
CA SER A 131 -5.31 10.04 7.50
C SER A 131 -6.72 9.64 7.04
N GLU A 132 -7.66 10.59 6.98
CA GLU A 132 -9.02 10.32 6.52
C GLU A 132 -9.01 9.81 5.07
N ASN A 133 -8.12 10.36 4.24
CA ASN A 133 -7.91 9.94 2.87
C ASN A 133 -6.41 9.70 2.66
N LEU A 134 -6.07 8.66 1.89
CA LEU A 134 -4.69 8.35 1.55
C LEU A 134 -4.48 8.47 0.04
N VAL A 135 -3.46 9.22 -0.36
CA VAL A 135 -2.98 9.30 -1.74
C VAL A 135 -1.67 8.54 -1.84
N ILE A 136 -1.61 7.56 -2.74
CA ILE A 136 -0.43 6.72 -2.96
C ILE A 136 0.12 7.03 -4.34
N LEU A 137 1.35 7.52 -4.42
CA LEU A 137 2.06 7.70 -5.68
C LEU A 137 2.71 6.38 -6.09
N LEU A 138 2.42 5.89 -7.28
CA LEU A 138 2.96 4.62 -7.77
C LEU A 138 3.39 4.74 -9.23
N GLN A 139 4.59 4.27 -9.55
CA GLN A 139 5.08 4.24 -10.93
C GLN A 139 4.37 3.14 -11.72
N LYS A 140 3.93 3.45 -12.94
CA LYS A 140 3.19 2.51 -13.80
C LYS A 140 3.99 1.28 -14.21
N ASP A 141 5.31 1.39 -14.28
CA ASP A 141 6.21 0.29 -14.62
C ASP A 141 6.60 -0.58 -13.42
N GLN A 142 6.23 -0.18 -12.20
CA GLN A 142 6.48 -0.92 -10.97
C GLN A 142 5.26 -1.78 -10.60
N ILE A 143 4.81 -2.64 -11.52
CA ILE A 143 3.69 -3.56 -11.29
C ILE A 143 4.14 -5.00 -11.58
N VAL A 144 4.01 -5.88 -10.59
CA VAL A 144 4.25 -7.32 -10.73
C VAL A 144 2.94 -8.08 -10.89
N SER A 145 3.00 -9.28 -11.47
CA SER A 145 1.78 -10.07 -11.70
C SER A 145 1.19 -10.61 -10.40
N ASN A 146 2.01 -11.12 -9.50
CA ASN A 146 1.54 -11.92 -8.36
C ASN A 146 2.40 -11.73 -7.10
N MET A 147 1.90 -12.25 -5.97
CA MET A 147 2.60 -12.13 -4.69
C MET A 147 3.96 -12.84 -4.66
N HIS A 148 4.19 -13.86 -5.50
CA HIS A 148 5.45 -14.60 -5.50
C HIS A 148 6.58 -13.73 -6.06
N GLN A 149 6.30 -13.01 -7.15
CA GLN A 149 7.18 -11.97 -7.69
C GLN A 149 7.35 -10.83 -6.68
N ALA A 150 6.26 -10.38 -6.04
CA ALA A 150 6.28 -9.33 -5.03
C ALA A 150 7.26 -9.62 -3.88
N TYR A 151 7.18 -10.81 -3.27
CA TYR A 151 8.08 -11.20 -2.18
C TYR A 151 9.55 -11.25 -2.60
N GLY A 152 9.84 -11.48 -3.88
CA GLY A 152 11.20 -11.40 -4.42
C GLY A 152 11.76 -9.97 -4.48
N LEU A 153 10.90 -8.96 -4.53
CA LEU A 153 11.25 -7.54 -4.58
C LEU A 153 11.22 -6.83 -3.23
N VAL A 154 10.64 -7.47 -2.20
CA VAL A 154 10.54 -6.88 -0.86
C VAL A 154 11.93 -6.58 -0.33
N THR A 155 12.18 -5.29 -0.13
CA THR A 155 13.37 -4.76 0.53
C THR A 155 12.93 -3.86 1.68
N PHE A 156 13.68 -3.91 2.77
CA PHE A 156 13.46 -3.04 3.93
C PHE A 156 14.59 -2.02 3.99
N ASN A 157 14.22 -0.78 4.30
CA ASN A 157 15.18 0.26 4.64
C ASN A 157 15.54 0.18 6.14
N ASN A 158 16.24 1.19 6.66
CA ASN A 158 16.71 1.22 8.05
C ASN A 158 15.59 1.20 9.09
N TYR A 159 14.35 1.54 8.73
CA TYR A 159 13.20 1.44 9.64
C TYR A 159 12.72 0.00 9.82
N GLY A 160 13.05 -0.91 8.91
CA GLY A 160 12.71 -2.33 9.04
C GLY A 160 11.22 -2.65 8.94
N TYR A 161 10.41 -1.73 8.43
CA TYR A 161 8.95 -1.88 8.30
C TYR A 161 8.47 -1.64 6.88
N GLY A 162 7.49 -2.43 6.47
CA GLY A 162 6.73 -2.26 5.24
C GLY A 162 5.45 -3.06 5.29
N LEU A 163 4.48 -2.69 4.46
CA LEU A 163 3.19 -3.33 4.39
C LEU A 163 2.68 -3.42 2.94
N PHE A 164 1.80 -4.40 2.71
CA PHE A 164 0.95 -4.42 1.53
C PHE A 164 -0.38 -3.75 1.86
N MET A 165 -0.74 -2.70 1.12
CA MET A 165 -2.02 -2.02 1.25
C MET A 165 -2.91 -2.31 0.06
N ALA A 166 -4.09 -2.85 0.29
CA ALA A 166 -5.08 -3.16 -0.75
C ALA A 166 -6.40 -2.44 -0.46
N GLY A 167 -6.56 -1.23 -1.00
CA GLY A 167 -7.78 -0.43 -0.85
C GLY A 167 -7.97 0.23 0.53
N PRO A 168 -9.03 1.04 0.67
CA PRO A 168 -9.44 1.62 1.95
C PRO A 168 -9.88 0.52 2.93
N SER A 169 -9.93 0.84 4.23
CA SER A 169 -10.34 -0.11 5.26
C SER A 169 -11.75 -0.64 4.99
N LYS A 170 -11.82 -1.91 4.59
CA LYS A 170 -13.05 -2.69 4.46
C LYS A 170 -13.22 -3.58 5.69
N THR A 171 -14.22 -3.31 6.52
CA THR A 171 -14.78 -4.33 7.41
C THR A 171 -16.01 -4.89 6.73
N ALA A 172 -15.95 -6.13 6.26
CA ALA A 172 -17.15 -6.84 5.84
C ALA A 172 -17.92 -7.24 7.11
N ASP A 173 -19.02 -6.55 7.39
CA ASP A 173 -19.97 -7.01 8.41
C ASP A 173 -20.68 -8.27 7.87
N ILE A 174 -21.07 -9.19 8.75
CA ILE A 174 -21.62 -10.53 8.47
C ILE A 174 -22.81 -10.52 7.47
N ALA A 175 -23.41 -9.35 7.23
CA ALA A 175 -24.50 -9.12 6.29
C ALA A 175 -24.08 -8.82 4.83
N GLN A 176 -22.79 -8.93 4.47
CA GLN A 176 -22.26 -8.57 3.13
C GLN A 176 -22.57 -7.11 2.72
N VAL A 177 -22.71 -6.21 3.69
CA VAL A 177 -22.78 -4.77 3.43
C VAL A 177 -21.40 -4.18 3.66
N LEU A 178 -20.88 -3.51 2.64
CA LEU A 178 -19.60 -2.83 2.67
C LEU A 178 -19.68 -1.61 3.57
N VAL A 179 -18.99 -1.63 4.72
CA VAL A 179 -18.78 -0.44 5.56
C VAL A 179 -17.37 0.06 5.31
N MET A 180 -17.26 1.23 4.70
CA MET A 180 -15.99 1.90 4.42
C MET A 180 -15.59 2.75 5.64
N GLY A 181 -14.37 2.56 6.18
CA GLY A 181 -13.76 3.52 7.12
C GLY A 181 -13.94 3.26 8.62
N ALA A 182 -14.05 2.02 9.08
CA ALA A 182 -14.11 1.71 10.52
C ALA A 182 -12.74 1.58 11.23
N GLN A 183 -11.65 1.31 10.49
CA GLN A 183 -10.33 1.00 11.08
C GLN A 183 -9.09 1.60 10.34
N ALA A 184 -9.27 2.29 9.19
CA ALA A 184 -8.22 3.05 8.48
C ALA A 184 -8.87 4.07 7.50
N ALA A 185 -8.06 4.72 6.65
CA ALA A 185 -8.49 5.72 5.66
C ALA A 185 -9.83 5.37 4.97
N ARG A 186 -10.72 6.36 4.92
CA ARG A 186 -12.07 6.29 4.31
C ARG A 186 -12.00 6.15 2.79
N SER A 187 -10.98 6.73 2.17
CA SER A 187 -10.71 6.57 0.74
C SER A 187 -9.22 6.43 0.46
N VAL A 188 -8.91 5.69 -0.59
CA VAL A 188 -7.55 5.57 -1.13
C VAL A 188 -7.58 6.01 -2.59
N THR A 189 -6.71 6.96 -2.95
CA THR A 189 -6.48 7.37 -4.34
C THR A 189 -5.07 6.97 -4.75
N VAL A 190 -4.94 6.13 -5.78
CA VAL A 190 -3.65 5.76 -6.36
C VAL A 190 -3.40 6.64 -7.56
N VAL A 191 -2.32 7.43 -7.50
CA VAL A 191 -1.85 8.24 -8.62
C VAL A 191 -0.76 7.45 -9.34
N LEU A 192 -1.10 6.94 -10.50
CA LEU A 192 -0.22 6.19 -11.39
C LEU A 192 0.50 7.16 -12.32
N TYR A 193 1.83 7.26 -12.21
CA TYR A 193 2.64 8.18 -13.02
C TYR A 193 3.70 7.44 -13.84
N ASN A 194 4.12 8.05 -14.96
CA ASN A 194 5.19 7.50 -15.77
C ASN A 194 6.55 7.83 -15.13
N HIS A 195 7.55 6.97 -15.32
CA HIS A 195 8.92 7.31 -14.97
C HIS A 195 9.32 8.60 -15.71
N PRO A 196 10.03 9.57 -15.09
CA PRO A 196 10.56 10.71 -15.82
C PRO A 196 11.42 10.18 -16.96
N ALA A 197 11.09 10.53 -18.20
CA ALA A 197 11.88 10.12 -19.35
C ALA A 197 13.33 10.54 -19.11
N THR A 198 14.25 9.58 -19.09
CA THR A 198 15.69 9.88 -19.07
C THR A 198 15.94 10.83 -20.25
N PRO A 199 16.54 12.01 -20.03
CA PRO A 199 16.93 12.84 -21.15
C PRO A 199 17.85 12.00 -22.03
N ILE A 200 17.47 11.82 -23.30
CA ILE A 200 18.37 11.24 -24.29
C ILE A 200 19.50 12.26 -24.42
N GLU A 201 20.64 12.00 -23.80
CA GLU A 201 21.85 12.78 -24.05
C GLU A 201 22.15 12.67 -25.54
N SER A 202 22.00 13.80 -26.24
CA SER A 202 22.31 14.00 -27.66
C SER A 202 23.79 14.24 -27.87
#